data_AF-A0A9N7TS81-F1
#
_entry.id   AF-A0A9N7TS81-F1
#
_cell.length_a   1.000
_cell.length_b   1.000
_cell.length_c   1.000
_cell.angle_alpha   90.00
_cell.angle_beta   90.00
_cell.angle_gamma   90.00
#
_symmetry.space_group_name_H-M   'P 1'
#
loop_
_entity.id
_entity.type
_entity.pdbx_description
1 polymer ?
#
loop_
_entity_poly.entity_id
_entity_poly.type
_entity_poly.pdbx_seq_one_letter_code
_entity_poly.pdbx_strand_id
1 'polypeptide(L)'
;MGGKPANSHVSSVSSFRATGAATRMHIHLTLLCAALMAAGSTSRPSRRGSIRKTIYDIKNMVQTTQVHIKLVRRQLSVFPLIEVSTPSIDGLASISHELGLLDIELQNPFTQLVIQVQTDVSSLEGRVRALAQILDCPVQSRPSGVVTDNQFPVSQLYLTLTKVQLYMEMLLLKEDKLKVC
;
A
#
# COMPACT_ATOMS: atom_id res chain seq x y z
N MET A 1 -5.70 2.98 97.51
CA MET A 1 -6.76 1.95 97.35
C MET A 1 -6.53 1.34 95.97
N GLY A 2 -6.06 0.11 95.78
CA GLY A 2 -6.32 -1.15 96.48
C GLY A 2 -6.98 -2.08 95.47
N GLY A 3 -6.25 -3.06 94.93
CA GLY A 3 -6.82 -4.05 93.99
C GLY A 3 -5.77 -4.83 93.18
N LYS A 4 -5.35 -5.99 93.69
CA LYS A 4 -4.77 -7.14 92.96
C LYS A 4 -5.92 -8.07 92.51
N PRO A 5 -5.70 -9.18 91.77
CA PRO A 5 -4.81 -9.44 90.63
C PRO A 5 -5.60 -9.98 89.41
N ALA A 6 -4.98 -10.18 88.25
CA ALA A 6 -5.58 -10.99 87.18
C ALA A 6 -4.60 -12.04 86.65
N ASN A 7 -5.17 -13.23 86.51
CA ASN A 7 -4.60 -14.54 86.26
C ASN A 7 -4.03 -14.71 84.84
N SER A 8 -2.95 -15.50 84.79
CA SER A 8 -2.66 -16.64 83.93
C SER A 8 -3.19 -16.75 82.48
N HIS A 9 -2.29 -17.34 81.69
CA HIS A 9 -2.47 -18.42 80.71
C HIS A 9 -2.05 -18.16 79.28
N VAL A 10 -1.19 -19.07 78.86
CA VAL A 10 -0.37 -19.14 77.66
C VAL A 10 -1.12 -19.88 76.55
N SER A 11 -0.87 -19.42 75.31
CA SER A 11 -0.93 -20.09 73.99
C SER A 11 -2.26 -20.57 73.42
N SER A 12 -2.55 -20.11 72.20
CA SER A 12 -2.74 -21.07 71.10
C SER A 12 -2.35 -20.49 69.74
N VAL A 13 -1.65 -21.33 68.99
CA VAL A 13 -1.12 -21.14 67.64
C VAL A 13 -2.25 -21.26 66.61
N SER A 14 -2.27 -20.38 65.62
CA SER A 14 -2.83 -20.69 64.30
C SER A 14 -1.94 -20.02 63.25
N SER A 15 -0.97 -20.75 62.71
CA SER A 15 -1.09 -21.59 61.50
C SER A 15 -1.46 -20.75 60.27
N PHE A 16 -0.43 -20.14 59.70
CA PHE A 16 -0.41 -19.66 58.33
C PHE A 16 -0.34 -20.88 57.40
N ARG A 17 -1.39 -21.18 56.62
CA ARG A 17 -1.24 -22.09 55.49
C ARG A 17 -2.21 -21.81 54.33
N ALA A 18 -1.60 -21.83 53.16
CA ALA A 18 -2.15 -22.21 51.86
C ALA A 18 -2.99 -21.18 51.07
N THR A 19 -2.30 -20.31 50.32
CA THR A 19 -2.87 -19.62 49.14
C THR A 19 -1.89 -19.67 47.95
N GLY A 20 -1.39 -20.86 47.61
CA GLY A 20 -0.45 -21.06 46.49
C GLY A 20 -1.09 -21.55 45.18
N ALA A 21 -2.30 -22.12 45.22
CA ALA A 21 -2.91 -22.78 44.05
C ALA A 21 -4.01 -21.93 43.38
N ALA A 22 -4.82 -21.20 44.15
CA ALA A 22 -5.94 -20.41 43.62
C ALA A 22 -5.47 -19.19 42.81
N THR A 23 -4.42 -18.51 43.27
CA THR A 23 -3.78 -17.37 42.57
C THR A 23 -3.18 -17.80 41.24
N ARG A 24 -2.54 -18.97 41.17
CA ARG A 24 -1.92 -19.48 39.94
C ARG A 24 -2.97 -19.82 38.86
N MET A 25 -4.07 -20.48 39.24
CA MET A 25 -5.17 -20.79 38.32
C MET A 25 -5.88 -19.53 37.83
N HIS A 26 -6.05 -18.52 38.69
CA HIS A 26 -6.63 -17.23 38.30
C HIS A 26 -5.73 -16.42 37.38
N ILE A 27 -4.41 -16.43 37.59
CA ILE A 27 -3.47 -15.74 36.70
C ILE A 27 -3.50 -16.35 35.29
N HIS A 28 -3.55 -17.69 35.17
CA HIS A 28 -3.66 -18.33 33.86
C HIS A 28 -5.01 -18.06 33.19
N LEU A 29 -6.11 -18.05 33.97
CA LEU A 29 -7.44 -17.76 33.45
C LEU A 29 -7.58 -16.30 32.99
N THR A 30 -7.03 -15.33 33.74
CA THR A 30 -7.03 -13.92 33.35
C THR A 30 -6.14 -13.68 32.13
N LEU A 31 -4.97 -14.34 32.04
CA LEU A 31 -4.13 -14.32 30.84
C LEU A 31 -4.85 -14.91 29.61
N LEU A 32 -5.57 -16.02 29.78
CA LEU A 32 -6.33 -16.65 28.70
C LEU A 32 -7.49 -15.74 28.23
N CYS A 33 -8.21 -15.12 29.16
CA CYS A 33 -9.26 -14.15 28.85
C CYS A 33 -8.70 -12.91 28.15
N ALA A 34 -7.57 -12.37 28.62
CA ALA A 34 -6.91 -11.25 27.96
C ALA A 34 -6.43 -11.61 26.55
N ALA A 35 -5.90 -12.81 26.34
CA ALA A 35 -5.49 -13.31 25.02
C ALA A 35 -6.69 -13.53 24.08
N LEU A 36 -7.81 -14.06 24.58
CA LEU A 36 -9.05 -14.23 23.80
C LEU A 36 -9.67 -12.87 23.42
N MET A 37 -9.63 -11.89 24.33
CA MET A 37 -10.10 -10.53 24.05
C MET A 37 -9.16 -9.78 23.09
N ALA A 38 -7.85 -10.03 23.16
CA ALA A 38 -6.88 -9.50 22.18
C ALA A 38 -6.99 -10.18 20.80
N ALA A 39 -7.38 -11.46 20.75
CA ALA A 39 -7.63 -12.20 19.52
C ALA A 39 -8.95 -11.81 18.83
N GLY A 40 -9.87 -11.16 19.56
CA GLY A 40 -11.23 -10.89 19.12
C GLY A 40 -11.43 -9.72 18.15
N SER A 41 -10.40 -9.04 17.66
CA SER A 41 -10.63 -7.81 16.86
C SER A 41 -9.54 -7.47 15.84
N THR A 42 -8.97 -8.47 15.16
CA THR A 42 -8.29 -8.20 13.88
C THR A 42 -9.16 -8.72 12.75
N SER A 43 -10.22 -7.98 12.42
CA SER A 43 -11.00 -8.27 11.22
C SER A 43 -10.08 -8.10 10.01
N ARG A 44 -9.59 -9.22 9.47
CA ARG A 44 -8.82 -9.21 8.23
C ARG A 44 -9.74 -8.58 7.18
N PRO A 45 -9.28 -7.54 6.43
CA PRO A 45 -10.10 -6.95 5.40
C PRO A 45 -10.64 -8.04 4.48
N SER A 46 -11.95 -8.05 4.25
CA SER A 46 -12.52 -9.02 3.31
C SER A 46 -11.84 -8.84 1.96
N ARG A 47 -11.63 -9.94 1.23
CA ARG A 47 -11.00 -9.90 -0.11
C ARG A 47 -11.65 -8.85 -1.01
N ARG A 48 -12.98 -8.75 -0.98
CA ARG A 48 -13.77 -7.73 -1.69
C ARG A 48 -13.46 -6.30 -1.24
N GLY A 49 -13.35 -6.08 0.07
CA GLY A 49 -12.95 -4.78 0.63
C GLY A 49 -11.54 -4.39 0.20
N SER A 50 -10.61 -5.34 0.19
CA SER A 50 -9.25 -5.12 -0.30
C SER A 50 -9.23 -4.74 -1.79
N ILE A 51 -9.97 -5.46 -2.65
CA ILE A 51 -10.07 -5.15 -4.08
C ILE A 51 -10.59 -3.72 -4.30
N ARG A 52 -11.71 -3.36 -3.66
CA ARG A 52 -12.31 -2.02 -3.82
C ARG A 52 -11.34 -0.93 -3.36
N LYS A 53 -10.66 -1.15 -2.22
CA LYS A 53 -9.66 -0.21 -1.71
C LYS A 53 -8.49 -0.06 -2.70
N THR A 54 -7.94 -1.16 -3.20
CA THR A 54 -6.83 -1.13 -4.15
C THR A 54 -7.20 -0.42 -5.46
N ILE A 55 -8.41 -0.62 -5.99
CA ILE A 55 -8.92 0.11 -7.17
C ILE A 55 -9.02 1.61 -6.87
N TYR A 56 -9.55 1.99 -5.70
CA TYR A 56 -9.62 3.38 -5.29
C TYR A 56 -8.22 4.02 -5.18
N ASP A 57 -7.27 3.30 -4.56
CA ASP A 57 -5.89 3.76 -4.44
C ASP A 57 -5.25 3.96 -5.81
N ILE A 58 -5.46 3.04 -6.76
CA ILE A 58 -5.02 3.15 -8.16
C ILE A 58 -5.56 4.43 -8.79
N LYS A 59 -6.87 4.71 -8.68
CA LYS A 59 -7.48 5.92 -9.25
C LYS A 59 -6.87 7.19 -8.65
N ASN A 60 -6.69 7.21 -7.34
CA ASN A 60 -6.09 8.34 -6.65
C ASN A 60 -4.64 8.58 -7.14
N MET A 61 -3.86 7.50 -7.29
CA MET A 61 -2.50 7.58 -7.83
C MET A 61 -2.50 8.14 -9.26
N VAL A 62 -3.39 7.66 -10.14
CA VAL A 62 -3.52 8.16 -11.52
C VAL A 62 -3.82 9.67 -11.54
N GLN A 63 -4.75 10.13 -10.69
CA GLN A 63 -5.08 11.55 -10.57
C GLN A 63 -3.90 12.37 -10.04
N THR A 64 -3.19 11.86 -9.03
CA THR A 64 -1.96 12.48 -8.51
C THR A 64 -0.89 12.59 -9.59
N THR A 65 -0.68 11.53 -10.40
CA THR A 65 0.27 11.56 -11.51
C THR A 65 -0.07 12.65 -12.52
N GLN A 66 -1.36 12.81 -12.88
CA GLN A 66 -1.79 13.90 -13.76
C GLN A 66 -1.49 15.29 -13.19
N VAL A 67 -1.59 15.47 -11.87
CA VAL A 67 -1.21 16.73 -11.20
C VAL A 67 0.30 16.98 -11.32
N HIS A 68 1.13 15.96 -11.08
CA HIS A 68 2.57 16.08 -11.21
C HIS A 68 3.00 16.33 -12.67
N ILE A 69 2.35 15.71 -13.66
CA ILE A 69 2.60 16.02 -15.07
C ILE A 69 2.26 17.49 -15.37
N LYS A 70 1.12 18.00 -14.88
CA LYS A 70 0.76 19.42 -15.04
C LYS A 70 1.80 20.35 -14.40
N LEU A 71 2.39 19.97 -13.28
CA LEU A 71 3.46 20.74 -12.64
C LEU A 71 4.72 20.78 -13.52
N VAL A 72 5.15 19.63 -14.04
CA VAL A 72 6.28 19.54 -14.97
C VAL A 72 6.02 20.38 -16.23
N ARG A 73 4.81 20.30 -16.79
CA ARG A 73 4.43 21.12 -17.95
C ARG A 73 4.49 22.62 -17.69
N ARG A 74 4.19 23.09 -16.48
CA ARG A 74 4.33 24.52 -16.12
C ARG A 74 5.79 24.95 -16.03
N GLN A 75 6.68 24.04 -15.66
CA GLN A 75 8.13 24.30 -15.61
C GLN A 75 8.76 24.31 -17.00
N LEU A 76 8.19 23.53 -17.94
CA LEU A 76 8.55 23.52 -19.35
C LEU A 76 7.83 24.66 -20.07
N SER A 77 8.50 25.80 -20.24
CA SER A 77 7.98 27.07 -20.81
C SER A 77 7.22 26.93 -22.14
N VAL A 78 7.49 25.87 -22.92
CA VAL A 78 6.72 25.48 -24.11
C VAL A 78 6.47 23.98 -24.04
N PHE A 79 5.22 23.56 -24.27
CA PHE A 79 4.86 22.15 -24.43
C PHE A 79 4.19 21.97 -25.80
N PRO A 80 4.86 21.31 -26.77
CA PRO A 80 4.29 21.12 -28.10
C PRO A 80 3.06 20.19 -28.04
N LEU A 81 2.08 20.44 -28.92
CA LEU A 81 1.00 19.49 -29.15
C LEU A 81 1.57 18.31 -29.96
N ILE A 82 1.62 17.13 -29.37
CA ILE A 82 2.13 15.91 -30.00
C ILE A 82 0.96 14.92 -30.11
N GLU A 83 0.68 14.45 -31.32
CA GLU A 83 -0.24 13.32 -31.52
C GLU A 83 0.45 12.01 -31.15
N VAL A 84 -0.20 11.23 -30.31
CA VAL A 84 0.31 9.95 -29.81
C VAL A 84 -0.84 8.94 -29.85
N SER A 85 -0.58 7.76 -30.42
CA SER A 85 -1.50 6.63 -30.30
C SER A 85 -1.45 6.05 -28.90
N THR A 86 -2.59 5.83 -28.28
CA THR A 86 -2.67 5.12 -27.01
C THR A 86 -2.83 3.61 -27.22
N PRO A 87 -2.07 2.78 -26.47
CA PRO A 87 -2.23 1.32 -26.52
C PRO A 87 -3.61 0.89 -25.99
N SER A 88 -4.02 -0.35 -26.23
CA SER A 88 -5.28 -0.85 -25.68
C SER A 88 -5.19 -1.04 -24.15
N ILE A 89 -6.33 -0.88 -23.48
CA ILE A 89 -6.50 -1.23 -22.06
C ILE A 89 -7.56 -2.31 -22.03
N ASP A 90 -7.10 -3.55 -21.89
CA ASP A 90 -7.92 -4.75 -21.99
C ASP A 90 -8.12 -5.42 -20.63
N GLY A 91 -7.13 -5.29 -19.73
CA GLY A 91 -7.16 -5.84 -18.38
C GLY A 91 -5.88 -5.54 -17.61
N LEU A 92 -5.73 -6.09 -16.41
CA LEU A 92 -4.58 -5.84 -15.52
C LEU A 92 -3.24 -6.23 -16.15
N ALA A 93 -3.23 -7.25 -17.02
CA ALA A 93 -2.05 -7.66 -17.74
C ALA A 93 -1.54 -6.56 -18.69
N SER A 94 -2.41 -6.05 -19.57
CA SER A 94 -2.04 -4.96 -20.48
C SER A 94 -1.70 -3.69 -19.68
N ILE A 95 -2.43 -3.41 -18.60
CA ILE A 95 -2.17 -2.23 -17.77
C ILE A 95 -0.78 -2.25 -17.15
N SER A 96 -0.42 -3.36 -16.48
CA SER A 96 0.90 -3.50 -15.87
C SER A 96 2.03 -3.48 -16.89
N HIS A 97 1.83 -4.07 -18.06
CA HIS A 97 2.81 -4.08 -19.15
C HIS A 97 3.12 -2.66 -19.64
N GLU A 98 2.08 -1.90 -20.02
CA GLU A 98 2.24 -0.54 -20.54
C GLU A 98 2.82 0.41 -19.50
N LEU A 99 2.40 0.31 -18.23
CA LEU A 99 3.01 1.10 -17.15
C LEU A 99 4.50 0.76 -16.96
N GLY A 100 4.88 -0.51 -17.14
CA GLY A 100 6.27 -0.94 -17.12
C GLY A 100 7.09 -0.33 -18.26
N LEU A 101 6.53 -0.26 -19.47
CA LEU A 101 7.17 0.40 -20.61
C LEU A 101 7.31 1.91 -20.40
N LEU A 102 6.25 2.57 -19.91
CA LEU A 102 6.26 4.00 -19.60
C LEU A 102 7.28 4.35 -18.52
N ASP A 103 7.44 3.51 -17.49
CA ASP A 103 8.48 3.71 -16.48
C ASP A 103 9.90 3.65 -17.08
N ILE A 104 10.16 2.70 -17.99
CA ILE A 104 11.45 2.62 -18.68
C ILE A 104 11.69 3.86 -19.55
N GLU A 105 10.68 4.31 -20.29
CA GLU A 105 10.81 5.54 -21.09
C GLU A 105 11.04 6.79 -20.22
N LEU A 106 10.50 6.81 -19.00
CA LEU A 106 10.69 7.89 -18.02
C LEU A 106 12.06 7.84 -17.33
N GLN A 107 12.79 6.73 -17.40
CA GLN A 107 14.18 6.61 -16.93
C GLN A 107 15.13 7.36 -17.87
N ASN A 108 14.94 8.67 -18.01
CA ASN A 108 15.84 9.54 -18.74
C ASN A 108 16.87 10.14 -17.77
N PRO A 109 18.18 9.86 -17.95
CA PRO A 109 19.23 10.32 -17.03
C PRO A 109 19.41 11.85 -17.04
N PHE A 110 18.86 12.55 -18.04
CA PHE A 110 19.13 13.96 -18.26
C PHE A 110 18.13 14.92 -17.59
N THR A 111 17.09 14.42 -16.89
CA THR A 111 16.05 15.32 -16.36
C THR A 111 15.55 14.88 -14.97
N GLN A 112 15.94 15.63 -13.93
CA GLN A 112 15.35 15.48 -12.59
C GLN A 112 13.87 15.88 -12.54
N LEU A 113 13.41 16.64 -13.55
CA LEU A 113 12.05 17.18 -13.65
C LEU A 113 10.97 16.09 -13.60
N VAL A 114 11.25 14.89 -14.11
CA VAL A 114 10.25 13.80 -14.19
C VAL A 114 10.37 12.73 -13.11
N ILE A 115 11.31 12.86 -12.17
CA ILE A 115 11.53 11.85 -11.11
C ILE A 115 10.24 11.53 -10.36
N GLN A 116 9.44 12.56 -10.05
CA GLN A 116 8.17 12.34 -9.36
C GLN A 116 7.17 11.58 -10.24
N VAL A 117 7.06 11.93 -11.52
CA VAL A 117 6.17 11.24 -12.47
C VAL A 117 6.62 9.78 -12.65
N GLN A 118 7.92 9.53 -12.77
CA GLN A 118 8.49 8.18 -12.83
C GLN A 118 8.13 7.38 -11.57
N THR A 119 8.35 7.96 -10.39
CA THR A 119 8.03 7.30 -9.11
C THR A 119 6.56 6.95 -9.02
N ASP A 120 5.68 7.86 -9.46
CA ASP A 120 4.25 7.60 -9.49
C ASP A 120 3.90 6.45 -10.44
N VAL A 121 4.45 6.44 -11.67
CA VAL A 121 4.20 5.39 -12.67
C VAL A 121 4.71 4.03 -12.18
N SER A 122 5.93 3.96 -11.64
CA SER A 122 6.46 2.72 -11.07
C SER A 122 5.63 2.24 -9.88
N SER A 123 5.16 3.14 -9.03
CA SER A 123 4.32 2.78 -7.88
C SER A 123 2.95 2.29 -8.34
N LEU A 124 2.39 2.93 -9.38
CA LEU A 124 1.13 2.55 -9.98
C LEU A 124 1.21 1.17 -10.62
N GLU A 125 2.28 0.87 -11.35
CA GLU A 125 2.56 -0.46 -11.92
C GLU A 125 2.56 -1.52 -10.81
N GLY A 126 3.33 -1.29 -9.74
CA GLY A 126 3.39 -2.20 -8.60
C GLY A 126 2.03 -2.42 -7.94
N ARG A 127 1.20 -1.36 -7.85
CA ARG A 127 -0.16 -1.45 -7.31
C ARG A 127 -1.09 -2.26 -8.21
N VAL A 128 -0.99 -2.10 -9.53
CA VAL A 128 -1.75 -2.89 -10.52
C VAL A 128 -1.35 -4.36 -10.45
N ARG A 129 -0.05 -4.68 -10.37
CA ARG A 129 0.41 -6.06 -10.15
C ARG A 129 -0.12 -6.66 -8.85
N ALA A 130 -0.11 -5.88 -7.76
CA ALA A 130 -0.67 -6.33 -6.48
C ALA A 130 -2.18 -6.59 -6.59
N LEU A 131 -2.91 -5.77 -7.36
CA LEU A 131 -4.33 -6.03 -7.65
C LEU A 131 -4.52 -7.33 -8.44
N ALA A 132 -3.68 -7.58 -9.45
CA ALA A 132 -3.69 -8.82 -10.23
C ALA A 132 -3.49 -10.04 -9.33
N GLN A 133 -2.57 -9.96 -8.37
CA GLN A 133 -2.37 -11.01 -7.35
C GLN A 133 -3.61 -11.22 -6.47
N ILE A 134 -4.28 -10.15 -6.03
CA ILE A 134 -5.52 -10.25 -5.23
C ILE A 134 -6.66 -10.90 -6.02
N LEU A 135 -6.68 -10.72 -7.35
CA LEU A 135 -7.66 -11.32 -8.26
C LEU A 135 -7.27 -12.69 -8.80
N ASP A 136 -6.13 -13.26 -8.37
CA ASP A 136 -5.57 -14.51 -8.90
C ASP A 136 -5.32 -14.47 -10.43
N CYS A 137 -5.03 -13.28 -10.98
CA CYS A 137 -4.67 -13.11 -12.39
C CYS A 137 -3.21 -13.54 -12.65
N PRO A 138 -2.90 -14.06 -13.85
CA PRO A 138 -1.52 -14.30 -14.24
C PRO A 138 -0.76 -12.98 -14.35
N VAL A 139 0.35 -12.85 -13.62
CA VAL A 139 1.17 -11.65 -13.63
C VAL A 139 2.38 -11.89 -14.54
N GLN A 140 2.45 -11.14 -15.64
CA GLN A 140 3.59 -11.20 -16.56
C GLN A 140 4.83 -10.57 -15.91
N SER A 141 6.02 -11.03 -16.29
CA SER A 141 7.27 -10.38 -15.89
C SER A 141 7.27 -8.91 -16.31
N ARG A 142 7.85 -8.04 -15.48
CA ARG A 142 8.04 -6.64 -15.85
C ARG A 142 8.84 -6.56 -17.17
N PRO A 143 8.45 -5.70 -18.12
CA PRO A 143 9.26 -5.46 -19.30
C PRO A 143 10.70 -5.12 -18.89
N SER A 144 11.67 -5.72 -19.58
CA SER A 144 13.08 -5.31 -19.49
C SER A 144 13.39 -4.48 -20.72
N GLY A 145 13.72 -3.20 -20.53
CA GLY A 145 14.14 -2.32 -21.60
C GLY A 145 15.50 -1.70 -21.30
N VAL A 146 16.24 -1.39 -22.35
CA VAL A 146 17.48 -0.62 -22.25
C VAL A 146 17.09 0.86 -22.33
N VAL A 147 17.56 1.65 -21.36
CA VAL A 147 17.47 3.12 -21.43
C VAL A 147 18.18 3.54 -22.71
N THR A 148 17.41 4.08 -23.66
CA THR A 148 17.94 4.45 -24.97
C THR A 148 18.70 5.77 -24.84
N ASP A 149 19.94 5.79 -25.34
CA ASP A 149 20.72 7.02 -25.43
C ASP A 149 20.09 7.91 -26.49
N ASN A 150 19.29 8.88 -26.05
CA ASN A 150 18.47 9.69 -26.93
C ASN A 150 19.25 10.91 -27.41
N GLN A 151 19.47 11.00 -28.73
CA GLN A 151 20.13 12.13 -29.38
C GLN A 151 19.38 13.46 -29.19
N PHE A 152 18.08 13.41 -28.87
CA PHE A 152 17.20 14.57 -28.62
C PHE A 152 16.41 14.39 -27.31
N PRO A 153 17.04 14.57 -26.14
CA PRO A 153 16.45 14.22 -24.85
C PRO A 153 15.21 15.07 -24.50
N VAL A 154 15.15 16.31 -24.98
CA VAL A 154 14.03 17.24 -24.75
C VAL A 154 12.79 16.84 -25.54
N SER A 155 12.93 16.52 -26.84
CA SER A 155 11.81 16.06 -27.66
C SER A 155 11.24 14.74 -27.13
N GLN A 156 12.12 13.82 -26.73
CA GLN A 156 11.72 12.55 -26.13
C GLN A 156 10.97 12.78 -24.81
N LEU A 157 11.46 13.68 -23.96
CA LEU A 157 10.78 14.05 -22.71
C LEU A 157 9.33 14.49 -22.95
N TYR A 158 9.11 15.41 -23.91
CA TYR A 158 7.76 15.88 -24.25
C TYR A 158 6.85 14.75 -24.75
N LEU A 159 7.40 13.88 -25.61
CA LEU A 159 6.69 12.71 -26.14
C LEU A 159 6.30 11.75 -25.01
N THR A 160 7.25 11.37 -24.16
CA THR A 160 7.03 10.46 -23.04
C THR A 160 6.00 11.02 -22.06
N LEU A 161 6.09 12.30 -21.67
CA LEU A 161 5.10 12.93 -20.80
C LEU A 161 3.69 12.96 -21.42
N THR A 162 3.60 13.13 -22.75
CA THR A 162 2.33 13.08 -23.48
C THR A 162 1.74 11.68 -23.46
N LYS A 163 2.55 10.64 -23.73
CA LYS A 163 2.14 9.23 -23.61
C LYS A 163 1.59 8.92 -22.22
N VAL A 164 2.34 9.27 -21.17
CA VAL A 164 1.93 9.01 -19.78
C VAL A 164 0.61 9.70 -19.49
N GLN A 165 0.46 10.99 -19.85
CA GLN A 165 -0.77 11.72 -19.59
C GLN A 165 -1.98 11.07 -20.27
N LEU A 166 -1.89 10.79 -21.57
CA LEU A 166 -3.00 10.19 -22.33
C LEU A 166 -3.36 8.81 -21.78
N TYR A 167 -2.35 8.04 -21.36
CA TYR A 167 -2.57 6.74 -20.75
C TYR A 167 -3.30 6.85 -19.41
N MET A 168 -2.93 7.81 -18.56
CA MET A 168 -3.63 8.09 -17.29
C MET A 168 -5.09 8.50 -17.53
N GLU A 169 -5.35 9.35 -18.53
CA GLU A 169 -6.71 9.76 -18.92
C GLU A 169 -7.55 8.56 -19.36
N MET A 170 -6.99 7.70 -20.21
CA MET A 170 -7.66 6.51 -20.70
C MET A 170 -7.90 5.47 -19.58
N LEU A 171 -6.97 5.31 -18.64
CA LEU A 171 -7.13 4.39 -17.51
C LEU A 171 -8.27 4.82 -16.57
N LEU A 172 -8.46 6.13 -16.37
CA LEU A 172 -9.62 6.64 -15.62
C LEU A 172 -10.95 6.36 -16.34
N LEU A 173 -10.97 6.44 -17.67
CA LEU A 173 -12.15 6.13 -18.47
C LEU A 173 -12.49 4.63 -18.49
N LYS A 174 -11.46 3.78 -18.38
CA LYS A 174 -11.56 2.31 -18.45
C LYS A 174 -11.34 1.64 -17.09
N GLU A 175 -11.85 2.24 -16.02
CA GLU A 175 -11.72 1.73 -14.65
C GLU A 175 -12.25 0.29 -14.50
N ASP A 176 -13.27 -0.08 -15.27
CA ASP A 176 -13.85 -1.43 -15.27
C ASP A 176 -12.79 -2.51 -15.59
N LYS A 177 -11.77 -2.16 -16.37
CA LYS A 177 -10.67 -3.05 -16.75
C LYS A 177 -9.74 -3.41 -15.59
N LEU A 178 -9.78 -2.68 -14.48
CA LEU A 178 -9.08 -3.06 -13.25
C LEU A 178 -9.67 -4.30 -12.56
N LYS A 179 -10.81 -4.79 -13.04
CA LYS A 179 -11.47 -6.02 -12.53
C LYS A 179 -11.26 -7.22 -13.46
N VAL A 180 -10.55 -7.03 -14.56
CA VAL A 180 -10.35 -8.02 -15.62
C VAL A 180 -8.87 -8.38 -15.66
N CYS A 181 -8.55 -9.67 -15.79
CA CYS A 181 -7.23 -10.10 -16.21
C CYS A 181 -7.10 -9.84 -17.72
#